data_AF-A0A7C4UME0-F1
#
_entry.id   AF-A0A7C4UME0-F1
#
_cell.length_a   1.000
_cell.length_b   1.000
_cell.length_c   1.000
_cell.angle_alpha   90.00
_cell.angle_beta   90.00
_cell.angle_gamma   90.00
#
_symmetry.space_group_name_H-M   'P 1'
#
loop_
_entity.id
_entity.type
_entity.pdbx_description
1 polymer ?
#
loop_
_entity_poly.entity_id
_entity_poly.type
_entity_poly.pdbx_seq_one_letter_code
_entity_poly.pdbx_strand_id
1 'polypeptide(L)'
;MLKKHTIVVVALFAILLLLAGYAQVLSAKHRNPAQVKVEAFYDDNKNGIFDDGEDGAQAKIVISQNVTCIASCTDTFLLIETNARGVALIEGIQPGRYCIIFYGTQTITTQLAREVYVSGNMPATVPFGIVRP
;
A
#
# COMPACT_ATOMS: atom_id res chain seq x y z
N MET A 1 16.93 43.35 -34.34
CA MET A 1 17.22 42.94 -32.95
C MET A 1 16.18 41.99 -32.32
N LEU A 2 14.96 41.84 -32.87
CA LEU A 2 13.88 41.05 -32.26
C LEU A 2 14.10 39.52 -32.23
N LYS A 3 14.81 38.93 -33.21
CA LYS A 3 15.02 37.47 -33.34
C LYS A 3 15.88 36.83 -32.23
N LYS A 4 16.89 37.55 -31.72
CA LYS A 4 17.80 37.00 -30.68
C LYS A 4 17.10 36.85 -29.34
N HIS A 5 16.23 37.80 -28.97
CA HIS A 5 15.47 37.73 -27.72
C HIS A 5 14.46 36.58 -27.72
N THR A 6 13.78 36.34 -28.86
CA THR A 6 12.84 35.23 -28.99
C THR A 6 13.53 33.87 -28.85
N ILE A 7 14.70 33.70 -29.47
CA ILE A 7 15.48 32.44 -29.39
C ILE A 7 15.96 32.18 -27.96
N VAL A 8 16.42 33.21 -27.25
CA VAL A 8 16.86 33.09 -25.85
C VAL A 8 15.71 32.73 -24.92
N VAL A 9 14.53 33.33 -25.10
CA VAL A 9 13.34 33.01 -24.29
C VAL A 9 12.87 31.57 -24.53
N VAL A 10 12.85 31.10 -25.79
CA VAL A 10 12.47 29.72 -26.12
C VAL A 10 13.47 28.72 -25.54
N ALA A 11 14.78 29.01 -25.61
CA ALA A 11 15.81 28.16 -25.03
C ALA A 11 15.71 28.07 -23.50
N LEU A 12 15.49 29.20 -22.81
CA LEU A 12 15.30 29.22 -21.36
C LEU A 12 14.04 28.45 -20.93
N PHE A 13 12.96 28.56 -21.69
CA PHE A 13 11.73 27.80 -21.42
C PHE A 13 11.93 26.29 -21.62
N ALA A 14 12.61 25.88 -22.69
CA ALA A 14 12.94 24.47 -22.92
C ALA A 14 13.86 23.88 -21.83
N ILE A 15 14.83 24.67 -21.36
CA ILE A 15 15.71 24.29 -20.24
C ILE A 15 14.90 24.16 -18.94
N LEU A 16 13.97 25.09 -18.67
CA LEU A 16 13.10 25.01 -17.50
C LEU A 16 12.21 23.76 -17.54
N LEU A 17 11.66 23.41 -18.70
CA LEU A 17 10.88 22.18 -18.88
C LEU A 17 11.73 20.92 -18.68
N LEU A 18 12.95 20.89 -19.21
CA LEU A 18 13.89 19.78 -19.01
C LEU A 18 14.28 19.63 -17.53
N LEU A 19 14.57 20.74 -16.83
CA LEU A 19 14.89 20.74 -15.41
C LEU A 19 13.70 20.30 -14.55
N ALA A 20 12.49 20.76 -14.87
CA ALA A 20 11.27 20.33 -14.20
C ALA A 20 11.01 18.83 -14.38
N GLY A 21 11.19 18.31 -15.60
CA GLY A 21 11.09 16.88 -15.89
C GLY A 21 12.14 16.06 -15.11
N TYR A 22 13.39 16.55 -15.05
CA TYR A 22 14.46 15.87 -14.30
C TYR A 22 14.20 15.86 -12.79
N ALA A 23 13.68 16.96 -12.23
CA ALA A 23 13.31 17.04 -10.82
C ALA A 23 12.18 16.06 -10.45
N GLN A 24 11.20 15.86 -11.34
CA GLN A 24 10.14 14.86 -11.15
C GLN A 24 10.69 13.43 -11.14
N VAL A 25 11.66 13.11 -12.01
CA VAL A 25 12.32 11.79 -12.05
C VAL A 25 13.16 11.53 -10.79
N LEU A 26 13.91 12.52 -10.31
CA LEU A 26 14.65 12.40 -9.04
C LEU A 26 13.72 12.23 -7.84
N SER A 27 12.62 12.98 -7.80
CA SER A 27 11.59 12.87 -6.75
C SER A 27 10.94 11.48 -6.76
N ALA A 28 10.63 10.93 -7.94
CA ALA A 28 10.13 9.57 -8.07
C ALA A 28 11.15 8.50 -7.61
N LYS A 29 12.44 8.71 -7.88
CA LYS A 29 13.55 7.81 -7.50
C LYS A 29 13.96 7.92 -6.03
N HIS A 30 13.62 9.01 -5.33
CA HIS A 30 14.04 9.27 -3.93
C HIS A 30 12.91 9.15 -2.89
N ARG A 31 11.70 8.70 -3.25
CA ARG A 31 10.73 8.40 -2.19
C ARG A 31 11.22 7.16 -1.45
N ASN A 32 11.40 7.28 -0.12
CA ASN A 32 11.71 6.13 0.72
C ASN A 32 10.70 5.02 0.43
N PRO A 33 11.17 3.77 0.20
CA PRO A 33 10.27 2.65 -0.03
C PRO A 33 9.30 2.53 1.13
N ALA A 34 8.03 2.31 0.80
CA ALA A 34 6.96 2.17 1.75
C ALA A 34 6.83 0.74 2.27
N GLN A 35 6.08 0.58 3.35
CA GLN A 35 5.84 -0.71 4.00
C GLN A 35 4.38 -0.86 4.45
N VAL A 36 3.87 -2.08 4.40
CA VAL A 36 2.58 -2.49 5.00
C VAL A 36 2.82 -3.69 5.90
N LYS A 37 2.32 -3.63 7.13
CA LYS A 37 2.24 -4.78 8.04
C LYS A 37 0.80 -5.30 8.05
N VAL A 38 0.62 -6.57 7.74
CA VAL A 38 -0.63 -7.29 7.99
C VAL A 38 -0.55 -7.96 9.35
N GLU A 39 -1.62 -7.88 10.13
CA GLU A 39 -1.78 -8.56 11.40
C GLU A 39 -3.10 -9.34 11.39
N ALA A 40 -3.02 -10.65 11.19
CA ALA A 40 -4.15 -11.57 11.22
C ALA A 40 -4.18 -12.32 12.56
N PHE A 41 -5.33 -12.41 13.20
CA PHE A 41 -5.48 -13.01 14.51
C PHE A 41 -6.81 -13.74 14.63
N TYR A 42 -6.87 -14.73 15.51
CA TYR A 42 -8.11 -15.37 15.90
C TYR A 42 -8.83 -14.46 16.88
N ASP A 43 -9.90 -13.84 16.40
CA ASP A 43 -10.72 -12.90 17.17
C ASP A 43 -11.78 -13.68 17.95
N ASP A 44 -11.37 -14.22 19.08
CA ASP A 44 -12.15 -15.18 19.88
C ASP A 44 -13.32 -14.48 20.59
N ASN A 45 -13.18 -13.18 20.89
CA ASN A 45 -14.23 -12.37 21.50
C ASN A 45 -15.10 -11.59 20.50
N LYS A 46 -14.71 -11.59 19.22
CA LYS A 46 -15.40 -11.03 18.05
C LYS A 46 -15.55 -9.50 18.07
N ASN A 47 -14.58 -8.78 18.63
CA ASN A 47 -14.64 -7.33 18.76
C ASN A 47 -13.88 -6.56 17.66
N GLY A 48 -13.14 -7.26 16.79
CA GLY A 48 -12.34 -6.70 15.70
C GLY A 48 -11.02 -6.06 16.14
N ILE A 49 -10.55 -6.34 17.35
CA ILE A 49 -9.34 -5.82 17.97
C ILE A 49 -8.46 -7.00 18.35
N PHE A 50 -7.15 -6.90 18.10
CA PHE A 50 -6.23 -7.94 18.55
C PHE A 50 -5.94 -7.76 20.04
N ASP A 51 -6.58 -8.57 20.87
CA ASP A 51 -6.50 -8.46 22.34
C ASP A 51 -5.41 -9.36 22.94
N ASP A 52 -4.99 -9.02 24.17
CA ASP A 52 -4.09 -9.87 24.94
C ASP A 52 -4.70 -11.26 25.15
N GLY A 53 -3.96 -12.28 24.73
CA GLY A 53 -4.37 -13.68 24.83
C GLY A 53 -4.96 -14.26 23.54
N GLU A 54 -5.17 -13.45 22.51
CA GLU A 54 -5.53 -13.94 21.18
C GLU A 54 -4.28 -14.41 20.42
N ASP A 55 -4.47 -15.43 19.59
CA ASP A 55 -3.39 -16.03 18.79
C ASP A 55 -3.32 -15.40 17.40
N GLY A 56 -2.12 -15.29 16.86
CA GLY A 56 -1.93 -14.97 15.44
C GLY A 56 -2.48 -16.07 14.52
N ALA A 57 -3.02 -15.68 13.37
CA ALA A 57 -3.67 -16.58 12.42
C ALA A 57 -3.00 -16.54 11.05
N GLN A 58 -2.70 -17.72 10.48
CA GLN A 58 -2.27 -17.83 9.08
C GLN A 58 -3.44 -17.47 8.15
N ALA A 59 -3.21 -16.52 7.26
CA ALA A 59 -4.21 -15.91 6.40
C ALA A 59 -3.61 -15.57 5.04
N LYS A 60 -4.45 -15.64 4.01
CA LYS A 60 -4.14 -15.21 2.65
C LYS A 60 -4.67 -13.80 2.43
N ILE A 61 -3.85 -12.93 1.87
CA ILE A 61 -4.12 -11.51 1.69
C ILE A 61 -3.79 -11.11 0.26
N VAL A 62 -4.61 -10.24 -0.29
CA VAL A 62 -4.47 -9.65 -1.62
C VAL A 62 -4.10 -8.19 -1.45
N ILE A 63 -3.03 -7.75 -2.12
CA ILE A 63 -2.63 -6.33 -2.18
C ILE A 63 -2.63 -5.83 -3.62
N SER A 64 -3.29 -4.69 -3.83
CA SER A 64 -3.41 -4.01 -5.13
C SER A 64 -3.15 -2.52 -5.00
N GLN A 65 -2.37 -1.93 -5.90
CA GLN A 65 -2.04 -0.50 -5.89
C GLN A 65 -2.94 0.29 -6.82
N ASN A 66 -3.37 1.49 -6.41
CA ASN A 66 -4.13 2.45 -7.22
C ASN A 66 -5.46 1.92 -7.80
N VAL A 67 -6.01 0.83 -7.26
CA VAL A 67 -7.33 0.31 -7.62
C VAL A 67 -8.43 0.88 -6.72
N THR A 68 -9.69 0.74 -7.15
CA THR A 68 -10.84 0.96 -6.26
C THR A 68 -10.86 -0.13 -5.20
N CYS A 69 -10.93 0.24 -3.92
CA CYS A 69 -10.90 -0.73 -2.85
C CYS A 69 -12.28 -1.34 -2.58
N ILE A 70 -12.60 -2.40 -3.30
CA ILE A 70 -13.80 -3.22 -3.12
C ILE A 70 -13.39 -4.67 -2.87
N ALA A 71 -14.14 -5.36 -2.01
CA ALA A 71 -13.83 -6.74 -1.63
C ALA A 71 -13.81 -7.75 -2.79
N SER A 72 -14.48 -7.44 -3.90
CA SER A 72 -14.51 -8.26 -5.11
C SER A 72 -13.38 -7.96 -6.09
N CYS A 73 -12.54 -6.94 -5.84
CA CYS A 73 -11.47 -6.58 -6.76
C CYS A 73 -10.35 -7.64 -6.71
N THR A 74 -10.19 -8.38 -7.81
CA THR A 74 -9.14 -9.42 -7.95
C THR A 74 -8.34 -9.26 -9.24
N ASP A 75 -8.51 -8.15 -9.96
CA ASP A 75 -8.02 -8.00 -11.34
C ASP A 75 -6.49 -7.81 -11.44
N THR A 76 -5.80 -7.48 -10.35
CA THR A 76 -4.32 -7.46 -10.29
C THR A 76 -3.85 -7.47 -8.85
N PHE A 77 -3.38 -8.61 -8.33
CA PHE A 77 -2.94 -8.71 -6.94
C PHE A 77 -1.67 -9.51 -6.77
N LEU A 78 -0.92 -9.14 -5.73
CA LEU A 78 0.05 -10.03 -5.11
C LEU A 78 -0.66 -10.77 -3.97
N LEU A 79 -0.58 -12.10 -3.98
CA LEU A 79 -1.05 -12.94 -2.88
C LEU A 79 0.06 -13.04 -1.84
N ILE A 80 -0.24 -12.70 -0.61
CA ILE A 80 0.65 -12.76 0.54
C ILE A 80 0.04 -13.67 1.59
N GLU A 81 0.87 -14.50 2.21
CA GLU A 81 0.46 -15.31 3.36
C GLU A 81 1.09 -14.76 4.63
N THR A 82 0.30 -14.63 5.70
CA THR A 82 0.83 -14.36 7.02
C THR A 82 1.54 -15.59 7.59
N ASN A 83 2.57 -15.35 8.39
CA ASN A 83 3.31 -16.43 9.04
C ASN A 83 2.51 -17.09 10.19
N ALA A 84 3.10 -18.06 10.88
CA ALA A 84 2.48 -18.75 12.02
C ALA A 84 2.12 -17.84 13.21
N ARG A 85 2.63 -16.60 13.26
CA ARG A 85 2.25 -15.58 14.24
C ARG A 85 1.22 -14.59 13.68
N GLY A 86 0.67 -14.87 12.50
CA GLY A 86 -0.31 -14.01 11.85
C GLY A 86 0.24 -12.71 11.28
N VAL A 87 1.56 -12.59 11.11
CA VAL A 87 2.18 -11.37 10.58
C VAL A 87 2.70 -11.57 9.16
N ALA A 88 2.45 -10.61 8.28
CA ALA A 88 3.20 -10.44 7.04
C ALA A 88 3.71 -8.99 6.94
N LEU A 89 4.97 -8.81 6.54
CA LEU A 89 5.54 -7.49 6.27
C LEU A 89 5.83 -7.38 4.77
N ILE A 90 5.22 -6.39 4.13
CA ILE A 90 5.37 -6.09 2.71
C ILE A 90 6.25 -4.85 2.62
N GLU A 91 7.47 -5.02 2.11
CA GLU A 91 8.50 -3.99 2.07
C GLU A 91 8.87 -3.61 0.64
N GLY A 92 9.58 -2.50 0.47
CA GLY A 92 10.11 -2.11 -0.85
C GLY A 92 9.03 -1.63 -1.83
N ILE A 93 7.80 -1.39 -1.37
CA ILE A 93 6.69 -0.97 -2.22
C ILE A 93 6.73 0.53 -2.49
N GLN A 94 6.17 0.95 -3.62
CA GLN A 94 6.11 2.37 -3.96
C GLN A 94 5.15 3.10 -3.01
N PRO A 95 5.51 4.29 -2.50
CA PRO A 95 4.55 5.10 -1.76
C PRO A 95 3.29 5.40 -2.59
N GLY A 96 2.12 5.30 -1.95
CA GLY A 96 0.85 5.49 -2.63
C GLY A 96 -0.30 4.81 -1.91
N ARG A 97 -1.41 4.68 -2.66
CA ARG A 97 -2.66 4.11 -2.18
C ARG A 97 -2.74 2.63 -2.53
N TYR A 98 -3.05 1.80 -1.53
CA TYR A 98 -3.20 0.36 -1.66
C TYR A 98 -4.56 -0.08 -1.13
N CYS A 99 -5.14 -1.07 -1.78
CA CYS A 99 -6.23 -1.86 -1.22
C CYS A 99 -5.68 -3.20 -0.74
N ILE A 100 -5.95 -3.52 0.52
CA ILE A 100 -5.57 -4.77 1.18
C ILE A 100 -6.84 -5.54 1.47
N ILE A 101 -6.94 -6.78 0.98
CA ILE A 101 -8.16 -7.59 1.05
C ILE A 101 -7.83 -8.93 1.68
N PHE A 102 -8.62 -9.35 2.66
CA PHE A 102 -8.56 -10.72 3.16
C PHE A 102 -9.10 -11.69 2.10
N TYR A 103 -8.30 -12.70 1.77
CA TYR A 103 -8.60 -13.68 0.73
C TYR A 103 -8.86 -15.06 1.36
N GLY A 104 -10.08 -15.27 1.80
CA GLY A 104 -10.51 -16.53 2.40
C GLY A 104 -12.02 -16.61 2.53
N THR A 105 -12.50 -17.75 3.01
CA THR A 105 -13.94 -18.00 3.26
C THR A 105 -14.31 -17.88 4.74
N GLN A 106 -13.34 -17.53 5.60
CA GLN A 106 -13.55 -17.38 7.02
C GLN A 106 -14.41 -16.15 7.32
N THR A 107 -15.16 -16.18 8.41
CA THR A 107 -15.85 -14.97 8.91
C THR A 107 -14.82 -14.00 9.48
N ILE A 108 -14.90 -12.76 9.03
CA ILE A 108 -14.02 -11.67 9.46
C ILE A 108 -14.81 -10.71 10.34
N THR A 109 -14.19 -10.29 11.44
CA THR A 109 -14.75 -9.34 12.42
C THR A 109 -14.25 -7.91 12.18
N THR A 110 -13.17 -7.76 11.43
CA THR A 110 -12.71 -6.48 10.88
C THR A 110 -13.29 -6.23 9.47
N GLN A 111 -12.80 -5.19 8.79
CA GLN A 111 -13.18 -4.92 7.40
C GLN A 111 -12.49 -5.91 6.45
N LEU A 112 -13.28 -6.58 5.60
CA LEU A 112 -12.77 -7.53 4.60
C LEU A 112 -11.78 -6.89 3.61
N ALA A 113 -12.00 -5.61 3.25
CA ALA A 113 -11.14 -4.82 2.38
C ALA A 113 -10.82 -3.48 3.06
N ARG A 114 -9.56 -3.04 2.97
CA ARG A 114 -9.08 -1.83 3.63
C ARG A 114 -8.16 -1.04 2.71
N GLU A 115 -8.53 0.22 2.50
CA GLU A 115 -7.67 1.17 1.79
C GLU A 115 -6.64 1.75 2.77
N VAL A 116 -5.38 1.78 2.35
CA VAL A 116 -4.29 2.39 3.10
C VAL A 116 -3.46 3.28 2.20
N TYR A 117 -3.04 4.43 2.73
CA TYR A 117 -2.01 5.26 2.12
C TYR A 117 -0.70 5.02 2.85
N VAL A 118 0.36 4.68 2.12
CA VAL A 118 1.68 4.41 2.69
C VAL A 118 2.72 5.35 2.13
N SER A 119 3.55 5.90 3.01
CA SER A 119 4.68 6.73 2.67
C SER A 119 5.79 6.56 3.71
N GLY A 120 7.04 6.58 3.24
CA GLY A 120 8.18 6.43 4.14
C GLY A 120 8.32 5.03 4.75
N ASN A 121 9.21 4.92 5.73
CA ASN A 121 9.74 3.67 6.26
C ASN A 121 8.98 3.12 7.48
N MET A 122 7.88 3.74 7.90
CA MET A 122 7.04 3.22 8.97
C MET A 122 5.88 2.41 8.37
N PRO A 123 5.71 1.12 8.75
CA PRO A 123 4.67 0.30 8.15
C PRO A 123 3.27 0.74 8.59
N ALA A 124 2.35 0.87 7.63
CA ALA A 124 0.92 0.94 7.96
C ALA A 124 0.44 -0.46 8.38
N THR A 125 -0.23 -0.55 9.54
CA THR A 125 -0.74 -1.83 10.05
C THR A 125 -2.19 -2.05 9.64
N VAL A 126 -2.48 -3.23 9.09
CA VAL A 126 -3.82 -3.64 8.62
C VAL A 126 -4.25 -4.90 9.38
N PRO A 127 -5.22 -4.80 10.30
CA PRO A 127 -5.69 -5.92 11.09
C PRO A 127 -6.78 -6.74 10.39
N PHE A 128 -6.71 -8.06 10.54
CA PHE A 128 -7.73 -9.03 10.13
C PHE A 128 -8.09 -9.96 11.27
N GLY A 129 -9.21 -9.68 11.95
CA GLY A 129 -9.76 -10.57 12.96
C GLY A 129 -10.56 -11.70 12.31
N ILE A 130 -10.24 -12.94 12.65
CA ILE A 130 -10.78 -14.15 12.02
C ILE A 130 -11.52 -14.97 13.07
N VAL A 131 -12.78 -15.29 12.81
CA VAL A 131 -13.53 -16.23 13.64
C VAL A 131 -13.04 -17.64 13.33
N ARG A 132 -12.74 -18.43 14.37
CA ARG A 132 -12.38 -19.85 14.20
C ARG A 132 -13.49 -20.63 13.48
N PRO A 133 -13.13 -21.61 12.63
CA PRO A 133 -14.11 -22.51 11.99
C PRO A 133 -14.99 -23.26 12.99
#